data_AF-A0AAE3EF13-F1
#
_entry.id   AF-A0AAE3EF13-F1
#
_cell.length_a   1.000
_cell.length_b   1.000
_cell.length_c   1.000
_cell.angle_alpha   90.00
_cell.angle_beta   90.00
_cell.angle_gamma   90.00
#
_symmetry.space_group_name_H-M   'P 1'
#
loop_
_entity.id
_entity.type
_entity.pdbx_description
1 polymer ?
#
loop_
_entity_poly.entity_id
_entity_poly.type
_entity_poly.pdbx_seq_one_letter_code
_entity_poly.pdbx_strand_id
1 'polypeptide(L)'
;MSFTCKDSIQLISDFVNSKLHGYINELRFFSFSELEHDRDFGLTTNGSFDEDDTELARAILFLIWYGRLPELSFEEIGSGKKYRGDTINTFNTLFGKEDQYKNLITESSFDATITAFKKKYVTIGNFMLMPNSTGGTGNGITSINCYRGVGSGWFDYFDKFLIELDTCLKGNTNDANEKLQTLVSENSFYFGKINTIQKFCEINYLDSYLLNTEVQSLFTPYMYHWKFKKIDSEVRQLFTHFAISYINHVEKIINRRSLKMLQIIIDRMK
;
A
#
# COMPACT_ATOMS: atom_id res chain seq x y z
N MET A 1 -21.01 -20.52 6.26
CA MET A 1 -21.44 -19.75 5.08
C MET A 1 -20.22 -18.98 4.59
N SER A 2 -19.97 -18.92 3.29
CA SER A 2 -18.86 -18.13 2.73
C SER A 2 -19.24 -16.66 2.75
N PHE A 3 -18.31 -15.79 3.15
CA PHE A 3 -18.51 -14.34 3.14
C PHE A 3 -18.68 -13.84 1.69
N THR A 4 -19.62 -12.91 1.48
CA THR A 4 -20.04 -12.44 0.15
C THR A 4 -19.91 -10.92 0.02
N CYS A 5 -20.10 -10.39 -1.19
CA CYS A 5 -20.17 -8.94 -1.38
C CYS A 5 -21.29 -8.29 -0.56
N LYS A 6 -22.40 -9.00 -0.30
CA LYS A 6 -23.50 -8.47 0.53
C LYS A 6 -23.04 -8.27 1.97
N ASP A 7 -22.25 -9.20 2.51
CA ASP A 7 -21.69 -9.09 3.85
C ASP A 7 -20.70 -7.92 3.93
N SER A 8 -19.89 -7.71 2.88
CA SER A 8 -18.99 -6.55 2.79
C SER A 8 -19.76 -5.23 2.75
N ILE A 9 -20.81 -5.15 1.93
CA ILE A 9 -21.66 -3.97 1.81
C ILE A 9 -22.34 -3.66 3.15
N GLN A 10 -22.83 -4.69 3.84
CA GLN A 10 -23.44 -4.54 5.16
C GLN A 10 -22.43 -3.97 6.16
N LEU A 11 -21.24 -4.57 6.26
CA LEU A 11 -20.19 -4.10 7.17
C LEU A 11 -19.76 -2.65 6.89
N ILE A 12 -19.57 -2.31 5.61
CA ILE A 12 -19.23 -0.93 5.21
C ILE A 12 -20.38 0.03 5.53
N SER A 13 -21.64 -0.37 5.31
CA SER A 13 -22.81 0.44 5.64
C SER A 13 -22.91 0.69 7.15
N ASP A 14 -22.69 -0.34 7.97
CA ASP A 14 -22.73 -0.25 9.42
C ASP A 14 -21.61 0.66 9.94
N PHE A 15 -20.41 0.56 9.38
CA PHE A 15 -19.31 1.48 9.68
C PHE A 15 -19.68 2.93 9.32
N VAL A 16 -20.21 3.15 8.11
CA VAL A 16 -20.57 4.49 7.64
C VAL A 16 -21.65 5.12 8.52
N ASN A 17 -22.67 4.35 8.90
CA ASN A 17 -23.75 4.84 9.76
C ASN A 17 -23.26 5.12 11.18
N SER A 18 -22.43 4.25 11.76
CA SER A 18 -22.02 4.34 13.16
C SER A 18 -20.84 5.27 13.41
N LYS A 19 -19.84 5.29 12.52
CA LYS A 19 -18.59 6.04 12.69
C LYS A 19 -18.49 7.29 11.83
N LEU A 20 -19.17 7.30 10.67
CA LEU A 20 -19.16 8.42 9.73
C LEU A 20 -20.50 9.16 9.65
N HIS A 21 -21.44 8.87 10.56
CA HIS A 21 -22.75 9.52 10.63
C HIS A 21 -23.55 9.50 9.31
N GLY A 22 -23.40 8.43 8.52
CA GLY A 22 -24.07 8.27 7.22
C GLY A 22 -23.33 8.92 6.04
N TYR A 23 -22.22 9.63 6.28
CA TYR A 23 -21.47 10.34 5.24
C TYR A 23 -20.44 9.42 4.58
N ILE A 24 -20.86 8.61 3.60
CA ILE A 24 -19.97 7.68 2.86
C ILE A 24 -18.72 8.36 2.27
N ASN A 25 -18.83 9.63 1.89
CA ASN A 25 -17.70 10.39 1.34
C ASN A 25 -16.55 10.56 2.33
N GLU A 26 -16.81 10.54 3.64
CA GLU A 26 -15.79 10.68 4.69
C GLU A 26 -14.91 9.43 4.82
N LEU A 27 -15.34 8.27 4.28
CA LEU A 27 -14.57 7.03 4.28
C LEU A 27 -13.18 7.21 3.64
N ARG A 28 -13.08 8.12 2.67
CA ARG A 28 -11.82 8.38 1.95
C ARG A 28 -10.76 9.08 2.82
N PHE A 29 -11.17 9.71 3.92
CA PHE A 29 -10.30 10.47 4.81
C PHE A 29 -10.09 9.79 6.16
N PHE A 30 -10.89 8.76 6.46
CA PHE A 30 -10.83 8.04 7.71
C PHE A 30 -9.47 7.34 7.88
N SER A 31 -8.79 7.63 8.99
CA SER A 31 -7.51 7.02 9.33
C SER A 31 -7.77 5.66 9.97
N PHE A 32 -7.29 4.58 9.35
CA PHE A 32 -7.57 3.24 9.85
C PHE A 32 -6.89 2.95 11.19
N SER A 33 -5.86 3.70 11.59
CA SER A 33 -5.28 3.60 12.94
C SER A 33 -6.32 3.90 14.05
N GLU A 34 -7.41 4.61 13.75
CA GLU A 34 -8.50 4.86 14.70
C GLU A 34 -9.29 3.58 15.07
N LEU A 35 -9.00 2.45 14.42
CA LEU A 35 -9.64 1.15 14.66
C LEU A 35 -8.86 0.22 15.61
N GLU A 36 -7.70 0.61 16.15
CA GLU A 36 -6.82 -0.28 16.94
C GLU A 36 -7.51 -1.02 18.10
N HIS A 37 -8.57 -0.43 18.66
CA HIS A 37 -9.33 -1.00 19.77
C HIS A 37 -10.81 -1.20 19.42
N ASP A 38 -11.18 -1.05 18.15
CA ASP A 38 -12.53 -1.23 17.68
C ASP A 38 -12.83 -2.73 17.47
N ARG A 39 -13.85 -3.24 18.16
CA ARG A 39 -14.19 -4.67 18.16
C ARG A 39 -15.05 -5.08 16.97
N ASP A 40 -15.69 -4.12 16.30
CA ASP A 40 -16.66 -4.38 15.24
C ASP A 40 -16.02 -4.20 13.86
N PHE A 41 -15.00 -3.35 13.76
CA PHE A 41 -14.37 -2.98 12.48
C PHE A 41 -12.84 -3.16 12.47
N GLY A 42 -12.21 -3.19 13.65
CA GLY A 42 -10.75 -3.17 13.80
C GLY A 42 -10.07 -4.53 13.93
N LEU A 43 -10.84 -5.62 13.97
CA LEU A 43 -10.28 -6.97 14.15
C LEU A 43 -9.38 -7.36 12.97
N THR A 44 -8.16 -7.82 13.27
CA THR A 44 -7.18 -8.31 12.28
C THR A 44 -7.09 -9.83 12.28
N THR A 45 -6.49 -10.40 11.23
CA THR A 45 -6.43 -11.85 11.04
C THR A 45 -5.37 -12.55 11.88
N ASN A 46 -4.33 -11.82 12.31
CA ASN A 46 -3.18 -12.37 13.03
C ASN A 46 -3.10 -11.94 14.50
N GLY A 47 -4.08 -11.17 15.00
CA GLY A 47 -4.14 -10.66 16.37
C GLY A 47 -3.23 -9.47 16.66
N SER A 48 -2.37 -9.07 15.72
CA SER A 48 -1.62 -7.82 15.76
C SER A 48 -2.34 -6.76 14.93
N PHE A 49 -2.45 -5.55 15.44
CA PHE A 49 -3.09 -4.48 14.69
C PHE A 49 -2.24 -4.09 13.47
N ASP A 50 -2.91 -3.99 12.32
CA ASP A 50 -2.34 -3.62 11.02
C ASP A 50 -3.48 -2.95 10.23
N GLU A 51 -3.29 -1.69 9.84
CA GLU A 51 -4.38 -0.86 9.33
C GLU A 51 -5.00 -1.42 8.03
N ASP A 52 -4.18 -2.08 7.20
CA ASP A 52 -4.61 -2.69 5.94
C ASP A 52 -5.17 -4.12 6.08
N ASP A 53 -5.18 -4.68 7.29
CA ASP A 53 -5.71 -6.03 7.61
C ASP A 53 -6.95 -6.01 8.55
N THR A 54 -7.38 -4.82 8.99
CA THR A 54 -8.63 -4.67 9.75
C THR A 54 -9.82 -5.27 9.01
N GLU A 55 -10.85 -5.73 9.73
CA GLU A 55 -12.04 -6.32 9.13
C GLU A 55 -12.72 -5.37 8.12
N LEU A 56 -12.78 -4.07 8.46
CA LEU A 56 -13.23 -3.04 7.53
C LEU A 56 -12.33 -2.94 6.29
N ALA A 57 -11.00 -2.92 6.46
CA ALA A 57 -10.08 -2.84 5.33
C ALA A 57 -10.28 -4.04 4.40
N ARG A 58 -10.32 -5.26 4.95
CA ARG A 58 -10.53 -6.49 4.17
C ARG A 58 -11.88 -6.48 3.45
N ALA A 59 -12.94 -5.99 4.07
CA ALA A 59 -14.26 -5.87 3.43
C ALA A 59 -14.24 -4.89 2.26
N ILE A 60 -13.58 -3.74 2.42
CA ILE A 60 -13.41 -2.73 1.36
C ILE A 60 -12.56 -3.28 0.21
N LEU A 61 -11.40 -3.87 0.53
CA LEU A 61 -10.50 -4.47 -0.48
C LEU A 61 -11.23 -5.60 -1.23
N PHE A 62 -11.93 -6.49 -0.53
CA PHE A 62 -12.72 -7.53 -1.18
C PHE A 62 -13.76 -6.93 -2.12
N LEU A 63 -14.57 -5.97 -1.67
CA LEU A 63 -15.63 -5.36 -2.48
C LEU A 63 -15.09 -4.68 -3.75
N ILE A 64 -13.96 -3.96 -3.65
CA ILE A 64 -13.36 -3.24 -4.78
C ILE A 64 -12.84 -4.21 -5.85
N TRP A 65 -12.17 -5.29 -5.43
CA TRP A 65 -11.48 -6.20 -6.34
C TRP A 65 -12.26 -7.49 -6.66
N TYR A 66 -13.43 -7.71 -6.05
CA TYR A 66 -14.27 -8.86 -6.36
C TYR A 66 -14.66 -8.91 -7.83
N GLY A 67 -14.41 -10.06 -8.46
CA GLY A 67 -14.61 -10.28 -9.90
C GLY A 67 -13.56 -9.62 -10.80
N ARG A 68 -12.59 -8.88 -10.24
CA ARG A 68 -11.46 -8.29 -10.98
C ARG A 68 -10.15 -9.06 -10.78
N LEU A 69 -9.92 -9.55 -9.56
CA LEU A 69 -8.75 -10.36 -9.24
C LEU A 69 -9.07 -11.86 -9.36
N PRO A 70 -8.10 -12.68 -9.83
CA PRO A 70 -8.28 -14.12 -9.93
C PRO A 70 -8.42 -14.77 -8.57
N GLU A 71 -9.35 -15.73 -8.45
CA GLU A 71 -9.44 -16.60 -7.27
C GLU A 71 -9.56 -15.83 -5.94
N LEU A 72 -10.16 -14.63 -5.95
CA LEU A 72 -10.32 -13.83 -4.75
C LEU A 72 -11.51 -14.32 -3.92
N SER A 73 -11.23 -14.77 -2.70
CA SER A 73 -12.21 -14.96 -1.62
C SER A 73 -11.86 -14.09 -0.43
N PHE A 74 -12.86 -13.74 0.40
CA PHE A 74 -12.64 -12.89 1.57
C PHE A 74 -11.78 -13.60 2.62
N GLU A 75 -12.00 -14.90 2.81
CA GLU A 75 -11.28 -15.73 3.77
C GLU A 75 -9.79 -15.88 3.44
N GLU A 76 -9.40 -15.65 2.18
CA GLU A 76 -7.99 -15.69 1.76
C GLU A 76 -7.25 -14.38 2.08
N ILE A 77 -7.95 -13.25 2.27
CA ILE A 77 -7.33 -11.95 2.58
C ILE A 77 -6.82 -11.96 4.02
N GLY A 78 -5.51 -11.74 4.19
CA GLY A 78 -4.87 -11.68 5.50
C GLY A 78 -4.48 -13.05 6.06
N SER A 79 -5.01 -14.14 5.50
CA SER A 79 -4.76 -15.53 5.91
C SER A 79 -3.29 -16.00 5.84
N GLY A 80 -2.41 -15.18 5.27
CA GLY A 80 -1.02 -15.53 4.97
C GLY A 80 -0.85 -16.37 3.71
N LYS A 81 -1.92 -16.67 2.97
CA LYS A 81 -1.89 -17.53 1.77
C LYS A 81 -1.85 -16.73 0.46
N LYS A 82 -3.00 -16.43 -0.14
CA LYS A 82 -3.06 -15.87 -1.50
C LYS A 82 -3.04 -14.36 -1.57
N TYR A 83 -3.74 -13.67 -0.68
CA TYR A 83 -3.90 -12.23 -0.74
C TYR A 83 -3.65 -11.60 0.63
N ARG A 84 -3.09 -10.39 0.62
CA ARG A 84 -2.93 -9.55 1.80
C ARG A 84 -3.22 -8.10 1.43
N GLY A 85 -3.81 -7.37 2.37
CA GLY A 85 -3.76 -5.92 2.35
C GLY A 85 -2.31 -5.43 2.28
N ASP A 86 -2.14 -4.27 1.67
CA ASP A 86 -0.83 -3.64 1.57
C ASP A 86 -0.96 -2.12 1.49
N THR A 87 -0.10 -1.45 2.28
CA THR A 87 0.06 -0.01 2.30
C THR A 87 1.17 0.39 1.32
N ILE A 88 0.80 1.11 0.26
CA ILE A 88 1.68 1.37 -0.90
C ILE A 88 2.86 2.29 -0.55
N ASN A 89 2.59 3.44 0.05
CA ASN A 89 3.61 4.42 0.42
C ASN A 89 3.65 4.54 1.93
N THR A 90 4.78 4.19 2.55
CA THR A 90 4.83 4.09 4.01
C THR A 90 5.39 5.37 4.64
N PHE A 91 4.84 5.72 5.81
CA PHE A 91 5.43 6.75 6.67
C PHE A 91 6.84 6.37 7.14
N ASN A 92 7.02 5.08 7.45
CA ASN A 92 8.25 4.53 8.01
C ASN A 92 9.44 4.64 7.04
N THR A 93 9.22 4.66 5.71
CA THR A 93 10.27 4.89 4.71
C THR A 93 11.05 6.17 5.00
N LEU A 94 10.36 7.23 5.45
CA LEU A 94 10.99 8.52 5.77
C LEU A 94 11.33 8.64 7.26
N PHE A 95 10.33 8.46 8.12
CA PHE A 95 10.41 8.91 9.50
C PHE A 95 10.78 7.81 10.48
N GLY A 96 10.92 6.57 10.00
CA GLY A 96 11.17 5.39 10.83
C GLY A 96 9.95 5.04 11.67
N LYS A 97 10.11 3.99 12.49
CA LYS A 97 9.08 3.66 13.49
C LYS A 97 9.06 4.74 14.56
N GLU A 98 7.87 5.13 15.03
CA GLU A 98 7.71 6.07 16.14
C GLU A 98 8.46 7.42 15.95
N ASP A 99 8.48 7.93 14.73
CA ASP A 99 9.03 9.26 14.40
C ASP A 99 10.55 9.40 14.68
N GLN A 100 11.30 8.29 14.72
CA GLN A 100 12.74 8.21 14.98
C GLN A 100 13.59 9.25 14.22
N TYR A 101 13.21 9.57 12.97
CA TYR A 101 13.97 10.47 12.10
C TYR A 101 13.31 11.83 11.88
N LYS A 102 12.24 12.13 12.61
CA LYS A 102 11.60 13.45 12.56
C LYS A 102 12.56 14.57 12.96
N ASN A 103 13.51 14.30 13.85
CA ASN A 103 14.53 15.25 14.29
C ASN A 103 15.54 15.66 13.20
N LEU A 104 15.52 15.02 12.02
CA LEU A 104 16.33 15.41 10.86
C LEU A 104 15.72 16.60 10.10
N ILE A 105 14.42 16.84 10.29
CA ILE A 105 13.68 17.92 9.67
C ILE A 105 14.10 19.25 10.30
N THR A 106 14.43 20.22 9.46
CA THR A 106 14.92 21.54 9.89
C THR A 106 13.84 22.62 9.90
N GLU A 107 12.72 22.36 9.23
CA GLU A 107 11.58 23.28 9.13
C GLU A 107 10.50 22.91 10.16
N SER A 108 10.46 23.63 11.28
CA SER A 108 9.47 23.40 12.35
C SER A 108 8.02 23.57 11.90
N SER A 109 7.76 24.40 10.88
CA SER A 109 6.44 24.54 10.27
C SER A 109 5.92 23.25 9.61
N PHE A 110 6.81 22.29 9.33
CA PHE A 110 6.46 21.03 8.67
C PHE A 110 5.91 19.95 9.63
N ASP A 111 6.00 20.16 10.94
CA ASP A 111 5.56 19.20 11.96
C ASP A 111 4.07 18.84 11.86
N ALA A 112 3.24 19.85 11.60
CA ALA A 112 1.80 19.65 11.40
C ALA A 112 1.54 18.78 10.16
N THR A 113 2.31 18.99 9.09
CA THR A 113 2.21 18.21 7.85
C THR A 113 2.64 16.76 8.06
N ILE A 114 3.73 16.51 8.79
CA ILE A 114 4.17 15.14 9.14
C ILE A 114 3.07 14.43 9.95
N THR A 115 2.49 15.12 10.93
CA THR A 115 1.43 14.58 11.78
C THR A 115 0.16 14.26 10.97
N ALA A 116 -0.23 15.16 10.06
CA ALA A 116 -1.36 14.91 9.16
C ALA A 116 -1.08 13.74 8.20
N PHE A 117 0.15 13.65 7.67
CA PHE A 117 0.55 12.56 6.79
C PHE A 117 0.52 11.21 7.50
N LYS A 118 0.92 11.13 8.77
CA LYS A 118 0.84 9.92 9.60
C LYS A 118 -0.59 9.37 9.69
N LYS A 119 -1.61 10.22 9.69
CA LYS A 119 -3.01 9.76 9.63
C LYS A 119 -3.42 9.37 8.22
N LYS A 120 -2.94 10.11 7.22
CA LYS A 120 -3.36 9.99 5.82
C LYS A 120 -2.80 8.76 5.11
N TYR A 121 -1.58 8.32 5.43
CA TYR A 121 -0.97 7.18 4.75
C TYR A 121 -1.68 5.84 5.04
N VAL A 122 -2.50 5.77 6.09
CA VAL A 122 -3.34 4.61 6.44
C VAL A 122 -4.82 4.84 6.09
N THR A 123 -5.07 5.56 4.99
CA THR A 123 -6.42 5.73 4.44
C THR A 123 -6.60 4.82 3.23
N ILE A 124 -7.85 4.53 2.85
CA ILE A 124 -8.16 3.60 1.75
C ILE A 124 -7.42 3.90 0.44
N GLY A 125 -7.11 5.18 0.17
CA GLY A 125 -6.41 5.59 -1.05
C GLY A 125 -4.96 5.13 -1.12
N ASN A 126 -4.38 4.69 -0.02
CA ASN A 126 -3.03 4.13 0.03
C ASN A 126 -3.01 2.60 0.17
N PHE A 127 -4.18 1.95 0.27
CA PHE A 127 -4.25 0.50 0.36
C PHE A 127 -4.37 -0.15 -1.02
N MET A 128 -3.94 -1.40 -1.11
CA MET A 128 -4.19 -2.28 -2.23
C MET A 128 -4.26 -3.73 -1.76
N LEU A 129 -4.68 -4.63 -2.65
CA LEU A 129 -4.65 -6.06 -2.41
C LEU A 129 -3.53 -6.69 -3.25
N MET A 130 -2.50 -7.22 -2.59
CA MET A 130 -1.33 -7.82 -3.22
C MET A 130 -1.37 -9.35 -3.13
N PRO A 131 -0.87 -10.07 -4.16
CA PRO A 131 -0.70 -11.50 -4.07
C PRO A 131 0.40 -11.81 -3.03
N ASN A 132 0.19 -12.85 -2.20
CA ASN A 132 0.97 -13.09 -0.99
C ASN A 132 1.64 -14.47 -0.94
N SER A 133 1.54 -15.28 -2.00
CA SER A 133 2.27 -16.55 -2.04
C SER A 133 3.77 -16.28 -1.86
N THR A 134 4.37 -17.05 -0.97
CA THR A 134 5.78 -16.88 -0.59
C THR A 134 6.69 -17.75 -1.44
N GLY A 135 7.90 -17.28 -1.73
CA GLY A 135 8.91 -18.06 -2.46
C GLY A 135 10.22 -18.25 -1.68
N GLY A 136 10.86 -19.41 -1.86
CA GLY A 136 12.15 -19.78 -1.24
C GLY A 136 12.06 -20.99 -0.30
N THR A 137 13.18 -21.33 0.35
CA THR A 137 13.27 -22.41 1.36
C THR A 137 13.95 -21.90 2.63
N GLY A 138 13.58 -22.46 3.79
CA GLY A 138 14.16 -22.11 5.09
C GLY A 138 13.97 -20.63 5.47
N ASN A 139 15.03 -19.98 5.95
CA ASN A 139 15.02 -18.56 6.36
C ASN A 139 14.85 -17.57 5.19
N GLY A 140 14.73 -18.05 3.94
CA GLY A 140 14.55 -17.24 2.73
C GLY A 140 13.11 -17.18 2.21
N ILE A 141 12.13 -17.76 2.91
CA ILE A 141 10.71 -17.69 2.56
C ILE A 141 10.22 -16.26 2.81
N THR A 142 9.74 -15.59 1.76
CA THR A 142 9.20 -14.23 1.87
C THR A 142 8.09 -14.03 0.86
N SER A 143 7.14 -13.15 1.16
CA SER A 143 6.15 -12.69 0.17
C SER A 143 6.69 -11.50 -0.63
N ILE A 144 6.02 -11.15 -1.72
CA ILE A 144 6.38 -9.97 -2.53
C ILE A 144 6.33 -8.67 -1.71
N ASN A 145 5.37 -8.56 -0.78
CA ASN A 145 5.25 -7.41 0.11
C ASN A 145 6.46 -7.30 1.06
N CYS A 146 6.78 -8.38 1.79
CA CYS A 146 7.94 -8.39 2.68
C CYS A 146 9.27 -8.17 1.93
N TYR A 147 9.40 -8.72 0.72
CA TYR A 147 10.59 -8.52 -0.11
C TYR A 147 10.76 -7.06 -0.52
N ARG A 148 9.68 -6.37 -0.91
CA ARG A 148 9.68 -4.94 -1.25
C ARG A 148 10.25 -4.08 -0.11
N GLY A 149 9.84 -4.34 1.13
CA GLY A 149 10.24 -3.51 2.27
C GLY A 149 11.64 -3.80 2.80
N VAL A 150 12.01 -5.07 2.97
CA VAL A 150 13.24 -5.44 3.73
C VAL A 150 14.28 -6.14 2.86
N GLY A 151 13.87 -7.01 1.95
CA GLY A 151 14.80 -7.93 1.25
C GLY A 151 15.41 -7.39 -0.05
N SER A 152 14.87 -6.32 -0.61
CA SER A 152 15.18 -5.86 -1.97
C SER A 152 16.21 -4.73 -2.06
N GLY A 153 16.43 -3.98 -0.98
CA GLY A 153 17.13 -2.68 -1.04
C GLY A 153 16.34 -1.57 -1.74
N TRP A 154 15.01 -1.73 -1.87
CA TRP A 154 14.10 -0.68 -2.33
C TRP A 154 13.47 0.09 -1.18
N PHE A 155 13.41 -0.52 0.01
CA PHE A 155 12.97 0.10 1.26
C PHE A 155 11.60 0.79 1.14
N ASP A 156 10.66 0.08 0.53
CA ASP A 156 9.28 0.52 0.27
C ASP A 156 9.12 1.75 -0.65
N TYR A 157 10.15 2.14 -1.41
CA TYR A 157 9.94 3.03 -2.55
C TYR A 157 9.14 2.30 -3.64
N PHE A 158 7.86 2.64 -3.73
CA PHE A 158 6.92 1.91 -4.58
C PHE A 158 7.17 2.13 -6.08
N ASP A 159 7.63 3.31 -6.49
CA ASP A 159 8.04 3.56 -7.89
C ASP A 159 9.20 2.65 -8.31
N LYS A 160 10.20 2.49 -7.43
CA LYS A 160 11.32 1.57 -7.62
C LYS A 160 10.85 0.12 -7.73
N PHE A 161 9.91 -0.31 -6.88
CA PHE A 161 9.28 -1.62 -6.99
C PHE A 161 8.58 -1.81 -8.33
N LEU A 162 7.82 -0.83 -8.80
CA LEU A 162 7.10 -0.92 -10.08
C LEU A 162 8.07 -1.00 -11.28
N ILE A 163 9.20 -0.30 -11.24
CA ILE A 163 10.24 -0.39 -12.28
C ILE A 163 10.81 -1.82 -12.34
N GLU A 164 11.15 -2.39 -11.18
CA GLU A 164 11.70 -3.75 -11.08
C GLU A 164 10.67 -4.83 -11.47
N LEU A 165 9.41 -4.61 -11.11
CA LEU A 165 8.29 -5.45 -11.52
C LEU A 165 8.09 -5.40 -13.04
N ASP A 166 8.15 -4.22 -13.66
CA ASP A 166 8.05 -4.08 -15.12
C ASP A 166 9.17 -4.86 -15.84
N THR A 167 10.41 -4.78 -15.34
CA THR A 167 11.54 -5.58 -15.86
C THR A 167 11.26 -7.07 -15.74
N CYS A 168 10.73 -7.53 -14.59
CA CYS A 168 10.38 -8.94 -14.40
C CYS A 168 9.26 -9.40 -15.35
N LEU A 169 8.21 -8.59 -15.52
CA LEU A 169 7.06 -8.93 -16.36
C LEU A 169 7.40 -8.92 -17.86
N LYS A 170 8.38 -8.12 -18.29
CA LYS A 170 8.91 -8.13 -19.67
C LYS A 170 9.74 -9.38 -19.99
N GLY A 171 10.12 -10.18 -18.98
CA GLY A 171 10.84 -11.45 -19.18
C GLY A 171 12.32 -11.28 -19.57
N ASN A 172 12.91 -10.11 -19.35
CA ASN A 172 14.34 -9.90 -19.61
C ASN A 172 15.17 -10.45 -18.44
N THR A 173 15.55 -11.72 -18.50
CA THR A 173 16.09 -12.47 -17.35
C THR A 173 17.47 -12.00 -16.88
N ASN A 174 18.24 -11.31 -17.72
CA ASN A 174 19.59 -10.87 -17.34
C ASN A 174 19.59 -9.59 -16.50
N ASP A 175 18.56 -8.75 -16.64
CA ASP A 175 18.47 -7.46 -15.94
C ASP A 175 17.47 -7.49 -14.76
N ALA A 176 16.70 -8.56 -14.63
CA ALA A 176 15.65 -8.67 -13.64
C ALA A 176 16.16 -9.18 -12.29
N ASN A 177 15.56 -8.67 -11.22
CA ASN A 177 15.82 -9.15 -9.87
C ASN A 177 15.34 -10.62 -9.71
N GLU A 178 16.28 -11.56 -9.56
CA GLU A 178 16.02 -13.02 -9.49
C GLU A 178 15.00 -13.41 -8.40
N LYS A 179 15.07 -12.74 -7.24
CA LYS A 179 14.17 -13.03 -6.13
C LYS A 179 12.76 -12.53 -6.43
N LEU A 180 12.62 -11.35 -7.02
CA LEU A 180 11.32 -10.85 -7.48
C LEU A 180 10.74 -11.74 -8.59
N GLN A 181 11.55 -12.20 -9.54
CA GLN A 181 11.09 -13.14 -10.58
C GLN A 181 10.55 -14.44 -9.97
N THR A 182 11.25 -14.99 -8.97
CA THR A 182 10.77 -16.17 -8.24
C THR A 182 9.40 -15.88 -7.63
N LEU A 183 9.24 -14.73 -6.96
CA LEU A 183 7.97 -14.34 -6.33
C LEU A 183 6.86 -14.11 -7.37
N VAL A 184 7.16 -13.56 -8.54
CA VAL A 184 6.21 -13.43 -9.66
C VAL A 184 5.76 -14.81 -10.13
N SER A 185 6.67 -15.78 -10.21
CA SER A 185 6.36 -17.17 -10.58
C SER A 185 5.48 -17.87 -9.54
N GLU A 186 5.81 -17.75 -8.24
CA GLU A 186 5.02 -18.30 -7.14
C GLU A 186 3.61 -17.69 -7.06
N ASN A 187 3.45 -16.48 -7.60
CA ASN A 187 2.17 -15.78 -7.70
C ASN A 187 1.61 -15.83 -9.14
N SER A 188 1.90 -16.89 -9.90
CA SER A 188 1.45 -17.07 -11.29
C SER A 188 -0.08 -17.07 -11.46
N PHE A 189 -0.85 -17.45 -10.44
CA PHE A 189 -2.32 -17.31 -10.44
C PHE A 189 -2.76 -15.85 -10.65
N TYR A 190 -1.97 -14.89 -10.13
CA TYR A 190 -2.16 -13.45 -10.27
C TYR A 190 -1.47 -12.92 -11.52
N PHE A 191 -0.14 -13.09 -11.62
CA PHE A 191 0.68 -12.50 -12.67
C PHE A 191 0.49 -13.16 -14.04
N GLY A 192 -0.05 -14.38 -14.10
CA GLY A 192 -0.46 -15.02 -15.35
C GLY A 192 -1.60 -14.27 -16.05
N LYS A 193 -2.46 -13.58 -15.29
CA LYS A 193 -3.52 -12.70 -15.84
C LYS A 193 -3.08 -11.23 -15.92
N ILE A 194 -2.29 -10.79 -14.95
CA ILE A 194 -1.82 -9.42 -14.77
C ILE A 194 -0.34 -9.36 -15.16
N ASN A 195 -0.08 -9.56 -16.45
CA ASN A 195 1.25 -9.88 -16.99
C ASN A 195 2.00 -8.68 -17.60
N THR A 196 1.48 -7.46 -17.45
CA THR A 196 2.18 -6.24 -17.85
C THR A 196 2.03 -5.18 -16.76
N ILE A 197 2.98 -4.25 -16.69
CA ILE A 197 2.92 -3.18 -15.69
C ILE A 197 1.69 -2.29 -15.90
N GLN A 198 1.24 -2.09 -17.14
CA GLN A 198 0.04 -1.30 -17.44
C GLN A 198 -1.21 -1.97 -16.88
N LYS A 199 -1.36 -3.29 -17.07
CA LYS A 199 -2.48 -4.05 -16.46
C LYS A 199 -2.41 -4.04 -14.95
N PHE A 200 -1.20 -4.17 -14.39
CA PHE A 200 -0.99 -4.10 -12.95
C PHE A 200 -1.44 -2.74 -12.39
N CYS A 201 -1.02 -1.65 -13.02
CA CYS A 201 -1.40 -0.31 -12.62
C CYS A 201 -2.89 -0.03 -12.83
N GLU A 202 -3.48 -0.46 -13.94
CA GLU A 202 -4.90 -0.29 -14.24
C GLU A 202 -5.80 -0.98 -13.19
N ILE A 203 -5.51 -2.25 -12.89
CA ILE A 203 -6.29 -3.04 -11.91
C ILE A 203 -6.17 -2.46 -10.50
N ASN A 204 -5.02 -1.86 -10.16
CA ASN A 204 -4.75 -1.34 -8.81
C ASN A 204 -4.93 0.19 -8.69
N TYR A 205 -5.44 0.84 -9.74
CA TYR A 205 -5.68 2.27 -9.83
C TYR A 205 -4.41 3.12 -9.61
N LEU A 206 -3.27 2.69 -10.16
CA LEU A 206 -1.94 3.29 -9.98
C LEU A 206 -1.52 4.21 -11.11
N ASP A 207 -2.47 4.84 -11.83
CA ASP A 207 -2.15 5.67 -13.01
C ASP A 207 -1.19 6.82 -12.70
N SER A 208 -1.14 7.29 -11.44
CA SER A 208 -0.22 8.34 -11.01
C SER A 208 1.26 7.92 -11.06
N TYR A 209 1.55 6.62 -11.13
CA TYR A 209 2.90 6.08 -11.30
C TYR A 209 3.28 5.90 -12.77
N LEU A 210 2.36 6.11 -13.71
CA LEU A 210 2.63 5.96 -15.14
C LEU A 210 2.72 7.31 -15.84
N LEU A 211 3.71 7.45 -16.72
CA LEU A 211 3.74 8.48 -17.74
C LEU A 211 3.63 7.77 -19.08
N ASN A 212 2.50 7.96 -19.76
CA ASN A 212 2.07 7.13 -20.89
C ASN A 212 1.98 5.64 -20.46
N THR A 213 2.93 4.83 -20.88
CA THR A 213 2.99 3.38 -20.61
C THR A 213 4.17 2.98 -19.74
N GLU A 214 4.97 3.95 -19.27
CA GLU A 214 6.22 3.72 -18.52
C GLU A 214 6.09 4.14 -17.06
N VAL A 215 6.77 3.42 -16.18
CA VAL A 215 6.81 3.73 -14.75
C VAL A 215 7.68 4.96 -14.52
N GLN A 216 7.14 5.94 -13.80
CA GLN A 216 7.84 7.16 -13.42
C GLN A 216 8.75 6.92 -12.21
N SER A 217 9.95 7.47 -12.22
CA SER A 217 10.84 7.55 -11.04
C SER A 217 10.47 8.78 -10.19
N LEU A 218 9.38 8.68 -9.41
CA LEU A 218 8.80 9.78 -8.64
C LEU A 218 9.65 10.23 -7.45
N PHE A 219 10.38 9.31 -6.83
CA PHE A 219 11.09 9.54 -5.56
C PHE A 219 12.62 9.53 -5.72
N THR A 220 13.10 9.83 -6.93
CA THR A 220 14.54 9.93 -7.22
C THR A 220 15.05 11.36 -6.96
N PRO A 221 16.22 11.55 -6.30
CA PRO A 221 17.08 10.51 -5.73
C PRO A 221 16.50 9.91 -4.44
N TYR A 222 16.51 8.58 -4.34
CA TYR A 222 16.02 7.88 -3.16
C TYR A 222 16.83 8.22 -1.91
N MET A 223 16.13 8.56 -0.83
CA MET A 223 16.72 8.99 0.44
C MET A 223 16.41 8.00 1.56
N TYR A 224 17.42 7.67 2.36
CA TYR A 224 17.26 6.81 3.54
C TYR A 224 18.05 7.43 4.69
N HIS A 225 17.53 7.35 5.89
CA HIS A 225 18.16 7.96 7.06
C HIS A 225 19.55 7.35 7.35
N TRP A 226 19.78 6.04 7.13
CA TRP A 226 21.09 5.40 7.31
C TRP A 226 22.04 5.54 6.11
N LYS A 227 21.63 6.24 5.03
CA LYS A 227 22.49 6.44 3.84
C LYS A 227 23.68 7.34 4.14
N PHE A 228 23.57 8.19 5.16
CA PHE A 228 24.56 9.22 5.47
C PHE A 228 25.44 8.81 6.66
N LYS A 229 26.75 8.70 6.43
CA LYS A 229 27.74 8.43 7.49
C LYS A 229 27.89 9.59 8.48
N LYS A 230 27.58 10.81 8.04
CA LYS A 230 27.58 12.04 8.84
C LYS A 230 26.35 12.85 8.48
N ILE A 231 25.66 13.35 9.50
CA ILE A 231 24.47 14.18 9.36
C ILE A 231 24.84 15.61 9.75
N ASP A 232 25.11 16.45 8.76
CA ASP A 232 25.34 17.88 8.93
C ASP A 232 24.14 18.71 8.44
N SER A 233 24.29 20.03 8.41
CA SER A 233 23.23 20.96 8.01
C SER A 233 22.79 20.75 6.55
N GLU A 234 23.71 20.41 5.65
CA GLU A 234 23.39 20.20 4.23
C GLU A 234 22.56 18.93 4.05
N VAL A 235 22.97 17.82 4.68
CA VAL A 235 22.20 16.57 4.66
C VAL A 235 20.81 16.76 5.24
N ARG A 236 20.68 17.51 6.35
CA ARG A 236 19.39 17.81 6.97
C ARG A 236 18.49 18.64 6.07
N GLN A 237 19.04 19.63 5.37
CA GLN A 237 18.29 20.41 4.39
C GLN A 237 17.83 19.53 3.22
N LEU A 238 18.71 18.72 2.64
CA LEU A 238 18.35 17.78 1.57
C LEU A 238 17.23 16.83 2.03
N PHE A 239 17.34 16.28 3.25
CA PHE A 239 16.34 15.38 3.82
C PHE A 239 14.99 16.08 4.02
N THR A 240 15.00 17.32 4.50
CA THR A 240 13.80 18.15 4.66
C THR A 240 13.10 18.37 3.32
N HIS A 241 13.84 18.82 2.29
CA HIS A 241 13.28 19.04 0.95
C HIS A 241 12.71 17.75 0.34
N PHE A 242 13.41 16.64 0.51
CA PHE A 242 12.93 15.35 0.02
C PHE A 242 11.65 14.92 0.73
N ALA A 243 11.59 15.00 2.07
CA ALA A 243 10.42 14.63 2.84
C ALA A 243 9.18 15.47 2.46
N ILE A 244 9.37 16.78 2.24
CA ILE A 244 8.32 17.67 1.73
C ILE A 244 7.83 17.20 0.36
N SER A 245 8.75 16.95 -0.58
CA SER A 245 8.39 16.49 -1.92
C SER A 245 7.67 15.14 -1.90
N TYR A 246 8.18 14.19 -1.12
CA TYR A 246 7.60 12.85 -0.97
C TYR A 246 6.17 12.92 -0.44
N ILE A 247 5.94 13.62 0.68
CA ILE A 247 4.59 13.77 1.27
C ILE A 247 3.64 14.40 0.24
N ASN A 248 4.07 15.48 -0.42
CA ASN A 248 3.24 16.16 -1.42
C ASN A 248 2.85 15.24 -2.60
N HIS A 249 3.75 14.38 -3.06
CA HIS A 249 3.46 13.42 -4.13
C HIS A 249 2.54 12.30 -3.64
N VAL A 250 2.86 11.68 -2.51
CA VAL A 250 2.07 10.59 -1.94
C VAL A 250 0.65 11.05 -1.62
N GLU A 251 0.47 12.25 -1.06
CA GLU A 251 -0.86 12.79 -0.80
C GLU A 251 -1.70 12.95 -2.06
N LYS A 252 -1.11 13.41 -3.17
CA LYS A 252 -1.81 13.51 -4.45
C LYS A 252 -2.22 12.12 -4.96
N ILE A 253 -1.34 11.13 -4.81
CA ILE A 253 -1.61 9.74 -5.20
C ILE A 253 -2.78 9.20 -4.37
N ILE A 254 -2.72 9.30 -3.04
CA ILE A 254 -3.76 8.83 -2.11
C ILE A 254 -5.10 9.50 -2.42
N ASN A 255 -5.12 10.82 -2.60
CA ASN A 255 -6.34 11.57 -2.92
C ASN A 255 -6.97 11.09 -4.24
N ARG A 256 -6.16 10.88 -5.28
CA ARG A 256 -6.66 10.43 -6.60
C ARG A 256 -7.17 8.99 -6.55
N ARG A 257 -6.46 8.11 -5.85
CA ARG A 257 -6.85 6.69 -5.69
C ARG A 257 -8.12 6.55 -4.86
N SER A 258 -8.19 7.24 -3.73
CA SER A 258 -9.37 7.17 -2.84
C SER A 258 -10.65 7.64 -3.51
N LEU A 259 -10.59 8.66 -4.38
CA LEU A 259 -11.73 9.07 -5.21
C LEU A 259 -12.25 7.94 -6.10
N LYS A 260 -11.35 7.24 -6.81
CA LYS A 260 -11.73 6.11 -7.68
C LYS A 260 -12.29 4.94 -6.88
N MET A 261 -11.62 4.60 -5.78
CA MET A 261 -12.03 3.49 -4.91
C MET A 261 -13.38 3.76 -4.27
N LEU A 262 -13.61 4.98 -3.76
CA LEU A 262 -14.89 5.39 -3.20
C LEU A 262 -16.03 5.30 -4.22
N GLN A 263 -15.80 5.74 -5.46
CA GLN A 263 -16.81 5.64 -6.51
C GLN A 263 -17.22 4.19 -6.76
N ILE A 264 -16.25 3.26 -6.78
CA ILE A 264 -16.51 1.82 -6.94
C ILE A 264 -17.30 1.27 -5.76
N ILE A 265 -16.94 1.66 -4.52
CA ILE A 265 -17.69 1.25 -3.32
C ILE A 265 -19.15 1.72 -3.45
N ILE A 266 -19.38 2.99 -3.75
CA ILE A 266 -20.72 3.56 -3.93
C ILE A 266 -21.51 2.82 -5.01
N ASP A 267 -20.90 2.53 -6.15
CA ASP A 267 -21.58 1.84 -7.25
C ASP A 267 -21.90 0.39 -6.94
N ARG A 268 -21.11 -0.27 -6.08
CA ARG A 268 -21.36 -1.65 -5.62
C ARG A 268 -22.42 -1.72 -4.52
N MET A 269 -22.64 -0.63 -3.78
CA MET A 269 -23.62 -0.55 -2.69
C MET A 269 -25.04 -0.20 -3.18
N LYS A 270 -25.21 0.17 -4.45
CA LYS A 270 -26.51 0.39 -5.11
C LYS A 270 -27.14 -0.93 -5.53
#